data_AF-A0A2K3JKY1-F1
#
_entry.id   AF-A0A2K3JKY1-F1
#
_cell.length_a   1.000
_cell.length_b   1.000
_cell.length_c   1.000
_cell.angle_alpha   90.00
_cell.angle_beta   90.00
_cell.angle_gamma   90.00
#
_symmetry.space_group_name_H-M   'P 1'
#
loop_
_entity.id
_entity.type
_entity.pdbx_description
1 polymer ?
#
loop_
_entity_poly.entity_id
_entity_poly.type
_entity_poly.pdbx_seq_one_letter_code
_entity_poly.pdbx_strand_id
1 'polypeptide(L)'
;MKPCSEIDVTIFGSGLMTADDGSGFNLDTEAGQSSSASGAQATDGIPIYLSAIKEWMIEFGSSMVFISIRTDMAWYRLGKPSKQYTPWYDTVLKTARIAISIITLLKEQSRVSRLSFADVIKKLSEYKQDHKSYISTDPMAVERYIVVHGQIILQLFAEFPDDKIRKSAFVIGLAKKMEERHHTKWLVKKKKVMPRSEPNLNPRAAMAPVVSKRKAMQATTTKLINRIWGEYYSNHLPEDLKEGTNSEVKDDDEVDEQEQEENED
;
A
#
# COMPACT_ATOMS: atom_id res chain seq x y z
N MET A 1 17.29 7.70 -8.00
CA MET A 1 16.31 7.12 -7.06
C MET A 1 17.02 6.12 -6.18
N LYS A 2 16.83 6.15 -4.86
CA LYS A 2 17.13 4.94 -4.09
C LYS A 2 16.12 3.88 -4.54
N PRO A 3 16.55 2.68 -4.97
CA PRO A 3 15.61 1.59 -5.16
C PRO A 3 14.82 1.42 -3.85
N CYS A 4 13.53 1.11 -3.95
CA CYS A 4 12.69 0.69 -2.82
C CYS A 4 13.25 -0.62 -2.24
N SER A 5 14.38 -0.51 -1.58
CA SER A 5 15.16 -1.59 -0.98
C SER A 5 14.60 -1.97 0.39
N GLU A 6 13.53 -1.31 0.84
CA GLU A 6 12.87 -1.51 2.13
C GLU A 6 11.45 -2.08 2.03
N ILE A 7 10.98 -2.46 0.83
CA ILE A 7 9.67 -3.10 0.70
C ILE A 7 9.86 -4.61 0.57
N ASP A 8 9.75 -5.33 1.68
CA ASP A 8 9.74 -6.81 1.75
C ASP A 8 8.41 -7.40 1.24
N VAL A 9 7.75 -6.74 0.27
CA VAL A 9 6.45 -7.17 -0.26
C VAL A 9 6.61 -7.47 -1.74
N THR A 10 6.40 -8.73 -2.10
CA THR A 10 6.33 -9.16 -3.49
C THR A 10 4.95 -8.85 -4.05
N ILE A 11 4.90 -8.04 -5.11
CA ILE A 11 3.66 -7.66 -5.78
C ILE A 11 3.57 -8.40 -7.12
N PHE A 12 2.39 -8.92 -7.41
CA PHE A 12 2.08 -9.63 -8.67
C PHE A 12 0.93 -8.94 -9.38
N GLY A 13 0.82 -9.18 -10.69
CA GLY A 13 -0.27 -8.64 -11.52
C GLY A 13 -0.89 -9.73 -12.38
N SER A 14 -2.08 -9.46 -12.91
CA SER A 14 -2.77 -10.35 -13.85
C SER A 14 -3.55 -9.52 -14.84
N GLY A 15 -3.71 -10.00 -16.06
CA GLY A 15 -4.48 -9.29 -17.08
C GLY A 15 -4.52 -10.03 -18.41
N LEU A 16 -5.14 -9.39 -19.40
CA LEU A 16 -5.10 -9.83 -20.78
C LEU A 16 -3.92 -9.14 -21.46
N MET A 17 -2.98 -9.93 -21.97
CA MET A 17 -1.87 -9.45 -22.77
C MET A 17 -2.25 -9.34 -24.23
N THR A 18 -1.98 -8.18 -24.81
CA THR A 18 -2.10 -7.93 -26.24
C THR A 18 -0.77 -7.45 -26.79
N ALA A 19 -0.59 -7.49 -28.10
CA ALA A 19 0.55 -6.82 -28.73
C ALA A 19 0.53 -5.32 -28.38
N ASP A 20 1.73 -4.73 -28.25
CA ASP A 20 1.86 -3.30 -28.04
C ASP A 20 1.44 -2.55 -29.32
N ASP A 21 0.32 -1.85 -29.25
CA ASP A 21 -0.27 -1.06 -30.34
C ASP A 21 0.17 0.42 -30.31
N GLY A 22 1.08 0.79 -29.41
CA GLY A 22 1.47 2.18 -29.15
C GLY A 22 0.34 3.07 -28.59
N SER A 23 -0.86 2.53 -28.35
CA SER A 23 -1.99 3.34 -27.88
C SER A 23 -1.85 3.64 -26.39
N GLY A 24 -2.03 4.92 -26.06
CA GLY A 24 -1.90 5.45 -24.70
C GLY A 24 -3.18 5.97 -24.11
N PHE A 25 -3.12 6.24 -22.80
CA PHE A 25 -4.18 7.01 -22.16
C PHE A 25 -4.01 8.47 -22.52
N ASN A 26 -4.92 8.94 -23.36
CA ASN A 26 -4.99 10.34 -23.71
C ASN A 26 -5.46 11.13 -22.47
N LEU A 27 -4.66 12.13 -22.08
CA LEU A 27 -4.97 13.06 -20.99
C LEU A 27 -6.24 13.87 -21.27
N ASP A 28 -6.58 14.05 -22.54
CA ASP A 28 -7.70 14.86 -22.97
C ASP A 28 -9.02 14.12 -23.09
N THR A 29 -9.00 12.79 -23.11
CA THR A 29 -10.21 12.03 -23.33
C THR A 29 -10.90 11.65 -22.03
N GLU A 30 -12.21 11.89 -21.99
CA GLU A 30 -13.14 11.47 -20.93
C GLU A 30 -12.90 10.02 -20.51
N ALA A 31 -13.15 9.74 -19.23
CA ALA A 31 -13.08 8.39 -18.66
C ALA A 31 -14.09 7.48 -19.37
N GLY A 32 -13.69 6.89 -20.49
CA GLY A 32 -14.58 6.09 -21.33
C GLY A 32 -14.19 5.97 -22.80
N GLN A 33 -13.32 6.83 -23.33
CA GLN A 33 -12.91 6.77 -24.73
C GLN A 33 -11.39 6.70 -24.83
N SER A 34 -10.82 5.50 -24.73
CA SER A 34 -9.51 5.27 -25.36
C SER A 34 -9.73 5.28 -26.88
N SER A 35 -8.84 5.96 -27.60
CA SER A 35 -8.86 5.99 -29.06
C SER A 35 -8.37 4.66 -29.64
N SER A 36 -9.24 3.65 -29.62
CA SER A 36 -9.20 2.50 -30.52
C SER A 36 -10.61 1.91 -30.67
N ALA A 37 -11.11 2.03 -31.90
CA ALA A 37 -12.23 1.30 -32.50
C ALA A 37 -13.59 1.28 -31.78
N SER A 38 -14.56 2.00 -32.36
CA SER A 38 -15.96 1.60 -32.36
C SER A 38 -16.10 0.18 -32.95
N GLY A 39 -16.31 -0.80 -32.09
CA GLY A 39 -16.67 -2.16 -32.50
C GLY A 39 -16.60 -3.11 -31.31
N ALA A 40 -17.63 -3.95 -31.16
CA ALA A 40 -17.56 -5.11 -30.29
C ALA A 40 -16.47 -6.05 -30.84
N GLN A 41 -15.22 -5.83 -30.45
CA GLN A 41 -14.11 -6.73 -30.78
C GLN A 41 -13.98 -7.75 -29.66
N ALA A 42 -13.99 -9.03 -30.06
CA ALA A 42 -13.65 -10.14 -29.22
C ALA A 42 -12.35 -9.85 -28.46
N THR A 43 -12.27 -10.32 -27.22
CA THR A 43 -11.10 -10.21 -26.33
C THR A 43 -9.91 -10.95 -26.93
N ASP A 44 -9.22 -10.32 -27.87
CA ASP A 44 -8.04 -10.88 -28.55
C ASP A 44 -6.79 -10.62 -27.69
N GLY A 45 -6.75 -11.27 -26.53
CA GLY A 45 -5.66 -11.15 -25.58
C GLY A 45 -5.45 -12.44 -24.81
N ILE A 46 -4.19 -12.74 -24.51
CA ILE A 46 -3.80 -13.95 -23.79
C ILE A 46 -3.90 -13.65 -22.29
N PRO A 47 -4.72 -14.37 -21.51
CA PRO A 47 -4.77 -14.19 -20.07
C PRO A 47 -3.43 -14.64 -19.47
N ILE A 48 -2.81 -13.74 -18.71
CA ILE A 48 -1.52 -14.00 -18.07
C ILE A 48 -1.53 -13.61 -16.60
N TYR A 49 -0.69 -14.31 -15.84
CA TYR A 49 -0.27 -13.94 -14.51
C TYR A 49 1.19 -13.52 -14.59
N LEU A 50 1.47 -12.30 -14.13
CA LEU A 50 2.81 -11.74 -14.13
C LEU A 50 3.64 -12.35 -13.00
N SER A 51 4.93 -12.52 -13.26
CA SER A 51 5.90 -12.74 -12.19
C SER A 51 6.03 -11.48 -11.32
N ALA A 52 6.87 -11.57 -10.28
CA ALA A 52 7.08 -10.49 -9.34
C ALA A 52 7.42 -9.17 -10.05
N ILE A 53 6.68 -8.12 -9.71
CA ILE A 53 6.92 -6.78 -10.22
C ILE A 53 8.18 -6.23 -9.56
N LYS A 54 9.21 -5.97 -10.36
CA LYS A 54 10.49 -5.45 -9.89
C LYS A 54 10.52 -3.94 -9.78
N GLU A 55 9.96 -3.27 -10.78
CA GLU A 55 9.84 -1.83 -10.82
C GLU A 55 8.66 -1.44 -11.69
N TRP A 56 8.22 -0.19 -11.53
CA TRP A 56 7.20 0.41 -12.35
C TRP A 56 7.52 1.88 -12.54
N MET A 57 7.08 2.45 -13.65
CA MET A 57 7.27 3.86 -13.95
C MET A 57 6.07 4.45 -14.68
N ILE A 58 5.95 5.77 -14.57
CA ILE A 58 4.98 6.54 -15.32
C ILE A 58 5.74 7.29 -16.40
N GLU A 59 5.45 6.95 -17.64
CA GLU A 59 5.93 7.67 -18.80
C GLU A 59 4.87 8.69 -19.22
N PHE A 60 5.28 9.92 -19.50
CA PHE A 60 4.36 10.98 -19.95
C PHE A 60 4.94 11.68 -21.18
N GLY A 61 4.10 11.82 -22.20
CA GLY A 61 4.39 12.50 -23.46
C GLY A 61 3.58 13.79 -23.62
N SER A 62 3.53 14.32 -24.85
CA SER A 62 2.85 15.58 -25.18
C SER A 62 1.35 15.61 -24.84
N SER A 63 0.69 14.46 -24.70
CA SER A 63 -0.68 14.34 -24.21
C SER A 63 -1.05 12.96 -23.66
N MET A 64 -0.07 12.06 -23.49
CA MET A 64 -0.31 10.65 -23.16
C MET A 64 0.40 10.29 -21.87
N VAL A 65 -0.26 9.52 -21.02
CA VAL A 65 0.35 8.92 -19.82
C VAL A 65 0.28 7.41 -19.92
N PHE A 66 1.41 6.76 -19.74
CA PHE A 66 1.54 5.32 -19.73
C PHE A 66 2.10 4.88 -18.39
N ILE A 67 1.58 3.77 -17.86
CA ILE A 67 2.16 3.12 -16.69
C ILE A 67 2.80 1.84 -17.19
N SER A 68 4.11 1.74 -17.01
CA SER A 68 4.94 0.62 -17.45
C SER A 68 5.39 -0.17 -16.21
N ILE A 69 5.32 -1.49 -16.29
CA ILE A 69 5.74 -2.40 -15.23
C ILE A 69 6.84 -3.31 -15.76
N ARG A 70 7.92 -3.45 -15.01
CA ARG A 70 9.00 -4.40 -15.32
C ARG A 70 8.88 -5.65 -14.48
N THR A 71 8.99 -6.79 -15.15
CA THR A 71 9.11 -8.12 -14.53
C THR A 71 10.45 -8.75 -14.89
N ASP A 72 10.69 -9.99 -14.46
CA ASP A 72 11.82 -10.79 -14.93
C ASP A 72 11.82 -11.03 -16.44
N MET A 73 10.64 -11.05 -17.07
CA MET A 73 10.48 -11.46 -18.47
C MET A 73 10.55 -10.27 -19.42
N ALA A 74 9.80 -9.20 -19.13
CA ALA A 74 9.65 -8.07 -20.03
C ALA A 74 9.13 -6.81 -19.31
N TRP A 75 9.08 -5.72 -20.07
CA TRP A 75 8.29 -4.54 -19.78
C TRP A 75 6.87 -4.70 -20.32
N TYR A 76 5.90 -4.34 -19.50
CA TYR A 76 4.48 -4.38 -19.83
C TYR A 76 3.87 -3.02 -19.66
N ARG A 77 3.19 -2.54 -20.70
CA ARG A 77 2.41 -1.31 -20.63
C ARG A 77 1.00 -1.62 -20.16
N LEU A 78 0.55 -0.93 -19.13
CA LEU A 78 -0.81 -1.10 -18.62
C LEU A 78 -1.81 -0.50 -19.61
N GLY A 79 -2.81 -1.31 -19.97
CA GLY A 79 -4.00 -0.89 -20.69
C GLY A 79 -5.16 -0.60 -19.74
N LYS A 80 -6.39 -0.81 -20.22
CA LYS A 80 -7.61 -0.53 -19.46
C LYS A 80 -7.67 -1.37 -18.17
N PRO A 81 -7.84 -0.76 -16.99
CA PRO A 81 -7.88 -1.50 -15.73
C PRO A 81 -9.15 -2.36 -15.65
N SER A 82 -9.06 -3.46 -14.89
CA SER A 82 -10.24 -4.23 -14.51
C SER A 82 -11.16 -3.40 -13.61
N LYS A 83 -12.46 -3.72 -13.58
CA LYS A 83 -13.46 -2.99 -12.77
C LYS A 83 -13.08 -2.92 -11.28
N GLN A 84 -12.42 -3.95 -10.78
CA GLN A 84 -11.95 -3.99 -9.40
C GLN A 84 -10.78 -3.02 -9.21
N TYR A 85 -9.83 -2.98 -10.15
CA TYR A 85 -8.63 -2.16 -10.02
C TYR A 85 -8.84 -0.67 -10.36
N THR A 86 -9.97 -0.32 -10.99
CA THR A 86 -10.29 1.04 -11.45
C THR A 86 -10.05 2.14 -10.41
N PRO A 87 -10.51 2.03 -9.14
CA PRO A 87 -10.34 3.13 -8.18
C PRO A 87 -8.87 3.42 -7.85
N TRP A 88 -8.03 2.39 -7.80
CA TRP A 88 -6.60 2.54 -7.57
C TRP A 88 -5.89 3.12 -8.78
N TYR A 89 -6.24 2.64 -9.99
CA TYR A 89 -5.70 3.16 -11.23
C TYR A 89 -6.04 4.63 -11.46
N ASP A 90 -7.29 5.02 -11.23
CA ASP A 90 -7.76 6.39 -11.38
C ASP A 90 -7.05 7.36 -10.43
N THR A 91 -6.71 6.90 -9.22
CA THR A 91 -5.96 7.70 -8.26
C THR A 91 -4.54 8.03 -8.77
N VAL A 92 -3.88 7.05 -9.37
CA VAL A 92 -2.54 7.24 -9.97
C VAL A 92 -2.63 8.17 -11.19
N LEU A 93 -3.62 7.97 -12.06
CA LEU A 93 -3.85 8.86 -13.22
C LEU A 93 -4.16 10.29 -12.80
N LYS A 94 -5.01 10.48 -11.78
CA LYS A 94 -5.31 11.81 -11.23
C LYS A 94 -4.04 12.48 -10.71
N THR A 95 -3.19 11.73 -10.00
CA THR A 95 -1.91 12.23 -9.50
C THR A 95 -0.98 12.63 -10.64
N ALA A 96 -0.88 11.82 -11.69
CA ALA A 96 -0.07 12.12 -12.87
C ALA A 96 -0.55 13.40 -13.57
N ARG A 97 -1.88 13.58 -13.74
CA ARG A 97 -2.47 14.81 -14.30
C ARG A 97 -2.11 16.05 -13.48
N ILE A 98 -2.15 15.94 -12.15
CA ILE A 98 -1.76 17.02 -11.25
C ILE A 98 -0.28 17.33 -11.42
N ALA A 99 0.59 16.33 -11.43
CA ALA A 99 2.02 16.52 -11.60
C ALA A 99 2.36 17.21 -12.95
N ILE A 100 1.70 16.81 -14.04
CA ILE A 100 1.85 17.46 -15.36
C ILE A 100 1.38 18.92 -15.29
N SER A 101 0.23 19.22 -14.65
CA SER A 101 -0.21 20.60 -14.50
C SER A 101 0.77 21.46 -13.69
N ILE A 102 1.41 20.90 -12.66
CA ILE A 102 2.46 21.59 -11.90
C ILE A 102 3.68 21.85 -12.79
N ILE A 103 4.10 20.88 -13.60
CA ILE A 103 5.21 21.06 -14.55
C ILE A 103 4.87 22.19 -15.54
N THR A 104 3.66 22.23 -16.08
CA THR A 104 3.21 23.31 -16.97
C THR A 104 3.25 24.66 -16.27
N LEU A 105 2.74 24.77 -15.04
CA LEU A 105 2.84 25.99 -14.22
C LEU A 105 4.28 26.44 -14.00
N LEU A 106 5.20 25.50 -13.75
CA LEU A 106 6.62 25.79 -13.57
C LEU A 106 7.29 26.26 -14.87
N LYS A 107 6.85 25.74 -16.03
CA LYS A 107 7.33 26.15 -17.36
C LYS A 107 6.81 27.52 -17.80
N GLU A 108 5.58 27.87 -17.44
CA GLU A 108 4.99 29.18 -17.74
C GLU A 108 5.74 30.31 -17.03
N GLN A 109 6.38 30.01 -15.90
CA GLN A 109 7.12 31.01 -15.15
C GLN A 109 8.52 31.24 -15.73
N SER A 110 8.91 32.51 -15.89
CA SER A 110 10.23 32.90 -16.43
C SER A 110 11.44 32.42 -15.60
N ARG A 111 11.23 32.13 -14.31
CA ARG A 111 12.21 31.52 -13.41
C ARG A 111 11.53 30.48 -12.53
N VAL A 112 11.93 29.22 -12.72
CA VAL A 112 11.41 28.05 -11.98
C VAL A 112 11.59 28.20 -10.45
N SER A 113 12.60 28.92 -10.00
CA SER A 113 12.87 29.16 -8.57
C SER A 113 11.91 30.13 -7.87
N ARG A 114 11.04 30.84 -8.61
CA ARG A 114 10.09 31.79 -8.01
C ARG A 114 8.85 31.14 -7.42
N LEU A 115 8.52 29.92 -7.84
CA LEU A 115 7.34 29.21 -7.35
C LEU A 115 7.76 28.34 -6.17
N SER A 116 7.40 28.80 -4.97
CA SER A 116 7.57 27.99 -3.76
C SER A 116 6.50 26.89 -3.70
N PHE A 117 6.68 25.93 -2.80
CA PHE A 117 5.70 24.88 -2.54
C PHE A 117 4.30 25.44 -2.18
N ALA A 118 4.27 26.49 -1.35
CA ALA A 118 3.02 27.15 -0.95
C ALA A 118 2.34 27.86 -2.13
N ASP A 119 3.11 28.48 -3.02
CA ASP A 119 2.57 29.17 -4.19
C ASP A 119 1.92 28.20 -5.17
N VAL A 120 2.53 27.03 -5.38
CA VAL A 120 1.96 25.96 -6.21
C VAL A 120 0.65 25.45 -5.61
N ILE A 121 0.60 25.20 -4.28
CA ILE A 121 -0.64 24.78 -3.61
C ILE A 121 -1.73 25.83 -3.79
N LYS A 122 -1.40 27.11 -3.60
CA LYS A 122 -2.35 28.20 -3.79
C LYS A 122 -2.89 28.22 -5.21
N LYS A 123 -2.02 28.10 -6.23
CA LYS A 123 -2.42 28.05 -7.63
C LYS A 123 -3.31 26.84 -7.96
N LEU A 124 -3.02 25.68 -7.39
CA LEU A 124 -3.84 24.49 -7.55
C LEU A 124 -5.20 24.60 -6.84
N SER A 125 -5.27 25.32 -5.71
CA SER A 125 -6.54 25.59 -5.02
C SER A 125 -7.44 26.60 -5.75
N GLU A 126 -6.85 27.44 -6.61
CA GLU A 126 -7.55 28.39 -7.47
C GLU A 126 -8.20 27.72 -8.70
N TYR A 127 -7.92 26.45 -8.97
CA TYR A 127 -8.53 25.72 -10.08
C TYR A 127 -10.04 25.56 -9.86
N LYS A 128 -10.81 25.80 -10.93
CA LYS A 128 -12.25 25.49 -10.99
C LYS A 128 -12.47 23.98 -11.10
N GLN A 129 -13.66 23.53 -10.67
CA GLN A 129 -14.07 22.12 -10.73
C GLN A 129 -14.03 21.54 -12.15
N ASP A 130 -14.18 22.38 -13.17
CA ASP A 130 -14.14 21.99 -14.59
C ASP A 130 -12.72 21.61 -15.06
N HIS A 131 -11.67 21.96 -14.30
CA HIS A 131 -10.31 21.57 -14.65
C HIS A 131 -10.02 20.12 -14.22
N LYS A 132 -9.48 19.33 -15.15
CA LYS A 132 -9.12 17.91 -14.96
C LYS A 132 -8.15 17.64 -13.80
N SER A 133 -7.43 18.67 -13.36
CA SER A 133 -6.48 18.62 -12.23
C SER A 133 -7.06 19.17 -10.91
N TYR A 134 -8.38 19.38 -10.82
CA TYR A 134 -9.03 19.86 -9.60
C TYR A 134 -8.99 18.80 -8.47
N ILE A 135 -8.57 19.25 -7.29
CA ILE A 135 -8.53 18.44 -6.07
C ILE A 135 -9.57 18.96 -5.08
N SER A 136 -9.39 20.19 -4.64
CA SER A 136 -10.23 20.87 -3.66
C SER A 136 -9.94 22.37 -3.69
N THR A 137 -10.91 23.16 -3.24
CA THR A 137 -10.74 24.61 -3.05
C THR A 137 -10.00 24.92 -1.74
N ASP A 138 -9.96 24.00 -0.78
CA ASP A 138 -9.21 24.16 0.47
C ASP A 138 -7.70 23.92 0.22
N PRO A 139 -6.82 24.93 0.40
CA PRO A 139 -5.38 24.76 0.20
C PRO A 139 -4.78 23.68 1.13
N MET A 140 -5.34 23.50 2.33
CA MET A 140 -4.86 22.46 3.25
C MET A 140 -5.19 21.05 2.75
N ALA A 141 -6.34 20.87 2.10
CA ALA A 141 -6.70 19.59 1.48
C ALA A 141 -5.82 19.27 0.27
N VAL A 142 -5.51 20.29 -0.53
CA VAL A 142 -4.57 20.19 -1.66
C VAL A 142 -3.17 19.81 -1.17
N GLU A 143 -2.65 20.48 -0.14
CA GLU A 143 -1.35 20.14 0.45
C GLU A 143 -1.32 18.68 0.92
N ARG A 144 -2.34 18.24 1.66
CA ARG A 144 -2.42 16.85 2.14
C ARG A 144 -2.36 15.85 0.99
N TYR A 145 -3.14 16.08 -0.07
CA TYR A 145 -3.16 15.20 -1.23
C TYR A 145 -1.78 15.11 -1.90
N ILE A 146 -1.16 16.26 -2.17
CA ILE A 146 0.15 16.33 -2.83
C ILE A 146 1.23 15.63 -2.00
N VAL A 147 1.23 15.83 -0.68
CA VAL A 147 2.26 15.23 0.19
C VAL A 147 2.06 13.71 0.31
N VAL A 148 0.81 13.22 0.41
CA VAL A 148 0.52 11.78 0.46
C VAL A 148 0.92 11.08 -0.84
N HIS A 149 0.65 11.71 -1.99
CA HIS A 149 1.00 11.17 -3.30
C HIS A 149 2.35 11.67 -3.82
N GLY A 150 3.16 12.27 -2.94
CA GLY A 150 4.37 12.98 -3.32
C GLY A 150 5.42 12.09 -3.96
N GLN A 151 5.49 10.81 -3.58
CA GLN A 151 6.44 9.86 -4.17
C GLN A 151 6.23 9.69 -5.69
N ILE A 152 4.97 9.63 -6.13
CA ILE A 152 4.61 9.51 -7.54
C ILE A 152 4.99 10.80 -8.28
N ILE A 153 4.74 11.95 -7.65
CA ILE A 153 5.08 13.26 -8.21
C ILE A 153 6.60 13.39 -8.35
N LEU A 154 7.37 13.03 -7.33
CA LEU A 154 8.84 13.06 -7.35
C LEU A 154 9.42 12.14 -8.44
N GLN A 155 8.83 10.96 -8.63
CA GLN A 155 9.21 10.06 -9.72
C GLN A 155 9.00 10.71 -11.09
N LEU A 156 7.84 11.34 -11.31
CA LEU A 156 7.54 12.02 -12.58
C LEU A 156 8.50 13.18 -12.87
N PHE A 157 8.87 13.94 -11.82
CA PHE A 157 9.86 15.01 -11.94
C PHE A 157 11.28 14.49 -12.18
N ALA A 158 11.65 13.31 -11.68
CA ALA A 158 12.97 12.74 -11.90
C ALA A 158 13.19 12.34 -13.37
N GLU A 159 12.12 11.89 -14.04
CA GLU A 159 12.11 11.51 -15.46
C GLU A 159 12.08 12.72 -16.41
N PHE A 160 11.71 13.91 -15.93
CA PHE A 160 11.61 15.11 -16.77
C PHE A 160 13.01 15.57 -17.26
N PRO A 161 13.19 15.91 -18.55
CA PRO A 161 14.51 16.19 -19.13
C PRO A 161 15.16 17.51 -18.65
N ASP A 162 14.40 18.47 -18.11
CA ASP A 162 14.92 19.77 -17.65
C ASP A 162 15.38 19.75 -16.19
N ASP A 163 16.70 19.81 -15.99
CA ASP A 163 17.36 19.89 -14.69
C ASP A 163 16.86 21.01 -13.77
N LYS A 164 16.45 22.16 -14.33
CA LYS A 164 15.95 23.29 -13.54
C LYS A 164 14.60 22.97 -12.89
N ILE A 165 13.78 22.18 -13.58
CA ILE A 165 12.48 21.70 -13.09
C ILE A 165 12.69 20.58 -12.08
N ARG A 166 13.63 19.66 -12.34
CA ARG A 166 13.97 18.58 -11.39
C ARG A 166 14.45 19.10 -10.03
N LYS A 167 15.26 20.16 -10.04
CA LYS A 167 15.82 20.78 -8.82
C LYS A 167 15.04 22.03 -8.37
N SER A 168 13.77 22.13 -8.74
CA SER A 168 12.93 23.27 -8.39
C SER A 168 12.70 23.40 -6.88
N ALA A 169 12.42 24.62 -6.42
CA ALA A 169 12.06 24.90 -5.04
C ALA A 169 10.81 24.11 -4.60
N PHE A 170 9.91 23.81 -5.53
CA PHE A 170 8.77 22.93 -5.31
C PHE A 170 9.19 21.50 -4.95
N VAL A 171 10.07 20.87 -5.75
CA VAL A 171 10.52 19.48 -5.52
C VAL A 171 11.23 19.34 -4.18
N ILE A 172 12.11 20.29 -3.86
CA ILE A 172 12.82 20.32 -2.57
C ILE A 172 11.83 20.51 -1.41
N GLY A 173 10.86 21.41 -1.56
CA GLY A 173 9.80 21.64 -0.56
C GLY A 173 8.90 20.44 -0.36
N LEU A 174 8.53 19.73 -1.44
CA LEU A 174 7.73 18.52 -1.39
C LEU A 174 8.46 17.39 -0.64
N ALA A 175 9.73 17.14 -0.97
CA ALA A 175 10.54 16.13 -0.28
C ALA A 175 10.63 16.42 1.23
N LYS A 176 10.91 17.67 1.60
CA LYS A 176 10.94 18.09 3.01
C LYS A 176 9.60 17.87 3.72
N LYS A 177 8.49 18.24 3.07
CA LYS A 177 7.13 18.05 3.61
C LYS A 177 6.76 16.57 3.76
N MET A 178 7.21 15.72 2.85
CA MET A 178 7.04 14.27 2.98
C MET A 178 7.81 13.75 4.20
N GLU A 179 9.08 14.13 4.37
CA GLU A 179 9.90 13.74 5.53
C GLU A 179 9.27 14.19 6.85
N GLU A 180 8.82 15.44 6.95
CA GLU A 180 8.09 15.97 8.10
C GLU A 180 6.86 15.10 8.46
N ARG A 181 6.14 14.60 7.45
CA ARG A 181 4.99 13.70 7.64
C ARG A 181 5.39 12.29 8.01
N HIS A 182 6.49 11.75 7.47
CA HIS A 182 7.03 10.44 7.86
C HIS A 182 7.46 10.41 9.33
N HIS A 183 8.01 11.52 9.84
CA HIS A 183 8.31 11.66 11.27
C HIS A 183 7.06 11.82 12.15
N THR A 184 5.94 12.21 11.55
CA THR A 184 4.63 12.21 12.21
C THR A 184 4.05 10.80 12.17
N LYS A 185 4.63 9.88 12.95
CA LYS A 185 3.97 8.61 13.24
C LYS A 185 2.60 8.96 13.81
N TRP A 186 1.54 8.52 13.14
CA TRP A 186 0.20 8.68 13.67
C TRP A 186 0.19 7.97 15.02
N LEU A 187 0.22 8.75 16.10
CA LEU A 187 -0.24 8.29 17.40
C LEU A 187 -1.71 7.98 17.16
N VAL A 188 -1.99 6.74 16.76
CA VAL A 188 -3.32 6.20 16.75
C VAL A 188 -3.76 6.37 18.19
N LYS A 189 -4.56 7.41 18.47
CA LYS A 189 -5.25 7.51 19.75
C LYS A 189 -5.91 6.16 19.88
N LYS A 190 -5.55 5.39 20.91
CA LYS A 190 -6.20 4.14 21.27
C LYS A 190 -7.65 4.46 21.61
N LYS A 191 -8.45 4.84 20.62
CA LYS A 191 -9.90 4.76 20.70
C LYS A 191 -10.14 3.28 20.81
N LYS A 192 -10.61 2.90 21.99
CA LYS A 192 -11.18 1.60 22.32
C LYS A 192 -11.85 1.09 21.04
N VAL A 193 -11.24 0.10 20.40
CA VAL A 193 -11.83 -0.55 19.22
C VAL A 193 -13.15 -1.10 19.74
N MET A 194 -14.22 -0.36 19.50
CA MET A 194 -15.55 -0.82 19.81
C MET A 194 -15.80 -1.93 18.79
N PRO A 195 -15.94 -3.19 19.21
CA PRO A 195 -16.19 -4.26 18.27
C PRO A 195 -17.46 -3.88 17.51
N ARG A 196 -17.30 -3.69 16.19
CA ARG A 196 -18.42 -3.48 15.29
C ARG A 196 -19.22 -4.78 15.36
N SER A 197 -20.43 -4.71 15.90
CA SER A 197 -21.37 -5.84 16.01
C SER A 197 -21.92 -6.23 14.64
N GLU A 198 -21.03 -6.51 13.69
CA GLU A 198 -21.38 -7.11 12.41
C GLU A 198 -21.14 -8.62 12.52
N PRO A 199 -22.13 -9.46 12.16
CA PRO A 199 -21.97 -10.90 12.22
C PRO A 199 -20.83 -11.34 11.30
N ASN A 200 -19.89 -12.09 11.86
CA ASN A 200 -18.76 -12.65 11.12
C ASN A 200 -19.27 -13.55 9.98
N LEU A 201 -19.11 -13.11 8.74
CA LEU A 201 -19.58 -13.81 7.53
C LEU A 201 -18.74 -15.06 7.18
N ASN A 202 -17.78 -15.44 8.01
CA ASN A 202 -17.04 -16.69 7.82
C ASN A 202 -17.98 -17.90 8.01
N PRO A 203 -18.17 -18.75 6.98
CA PRO A 203 -19.03 -19.93 7.08
C PRO A 203 -18.52 -20.98 8.09
N ARG A 204 -17.27 -20.85 8.56
CA ARG A 204 -16.69 -21.68 9.64
C ARG A 204 -16.79 -21.05 11.02
N ALA A 205 -17.23 -19.79 11.17
CA ALA A 205 -17.31 -19.14 12.48
C ALA A 205 -18.38 -19.76 13.39
N ALA A 206 -19.42 -20.37 12.81
CA ALA A 206 -20.47 -21.09 13.54
C ALA A 206 -20.16 -22.58 13.76
N MET A 207 -19.07 -23.10 13.18
CA MET A 207 -18.68 -24.50 13.37
C MET A 207 -17.89 -24.60 14.67
N ALA A 208 -18.51 -25.18 15.71
CA ALA A 208 -17.81 -25.52 16.95
C ALA A 208 -16.59 -26.40 16.60
N PRO A 209 -15.45 -26.24 17.32
CA PRO A 209 -14.29 -27.08 17.08
C PRO A 209 -14.73 -28.54 17.21
N VAL A 210 -14.51 -29.33 16.17
CA VAL A 210 -14.74 -30.77 16.25
C VAL A 210 -13.67 -31.32 17.18
N VAL A 211 -13.97 -31.38 18.47
CA VAL A 211 -13.12 -32.00 19.48
C VAL A 211 -13.19 -33.50 19.22
N SER A 212 -12.27 -33.99 18.38
CA SER A 212 -12.08 -35.43 18.24
C SER A 212 -11.73 -35.99 19.62
N LYS A 213 -12.36 -37.10 20.05
CA LYS A 213 -12.13 -37.74 21.37
C LYS A 213 -10.69 -38.27 21.57
N ARG A 214 -9.78 -38.07 20.63
CA ARG A 214 -8.36 -38.38 20.79
C ARG A 214 -7.70 -37.23 21.54
N LYS A 215 -7.07 -37.51 22.68
CA LYS A 215 -6.17 -36.55 23.36
C LYS A 215 -5.21 -35.99 22.32
N ALA A 216 -5.33 -34.71 22.02
CA ALA A 216 -4.37 -34.03 21.14
C ALA A 216 -3.01 -34.09 21.82
N MET A 217 -2.02 -34.66 21.13
CA MET A 217 -0.66 -34.74 21.63
C MET A 217 -0.12 -33.31 21.77
N GLN A 218 0.39 -32.97 22.96
CA GLN A 218 1.02 -31.67 23.20
C GLN A 218 2.24 -31.52 22.30
N ALA A 219 2.44 -30.32 21.76
CA ALA A 219 3.60 -30.03 20.92
C ALA A 219 4.87 -30.03 21.78
N THR A 220 5.88 -30.79 21.36
CA THR A 220 7.20 -30.77 21.99
C THR A 220 7.92 -29.50 21.57
N THR A 221 7.94 -28.50 22.44
CA THR A 221 8.58 -27.20 22.20
C THR A 221 9.84 -27.06 23.05
N THR A 222 10.83 -26.35 22.52
CA THR A 222 12.02 -25.98 23.30
C THR A 222 11.65 -24.93 24.36
N LYS A 223 12.43 -24.83 25.44
CA LYS A 223 12.20 -23.86 26.53
C LYS A 223 12.08 -22.42 26.02
N LEU A 224 12.85 -22.06 24.97
CA LEU A 224 12.79 -20.73 24.35
C LEU A 224 11.44 -20.48 23.67
N ILE A 225 10.95 -21.46 22.89
CA ILE A 225 9.67 -21.35 22.17
C ILE A 225 8.51 -21.27 23.17
N ASN A 226 8.53 -22.06 24.24
CA ASN A 226 7.51 -21.96 25.29
C ASN A 226 7.50 -20.62 26.00
N ARG A 227 8.67 -20.01 26.25
CA ARG A 227 8.75 -18.67 26.85
C ARG A 227 8.14 -17.62 25.93
N ILE A 228 8.50 -17.61 24.65
CA ILE A 228 8.02 -16.62 23.67
C ILE A 228 6.50 -16.71 23.54
N TRP A 229 5.95 -17.91 23.35
CA TRP A 229 4.51 -18.08 23.20
C TRP A 229 3.77 -17.88 24.51
N GLY A 230 4.31 -18.35 25.64
CA GLY A 230 3.72 -18.11 26.96
C GLY A 230 3.57 -16.63 27.26
N GLU A 231 4.62 -15.83 27.00
CA GLU A 231 4.59 -14.37 27.19
C GLU A 231 3.62 -13.68 26.24
N TYR A 232 3.52 -14.13 24.98
CA TYR A 232 2.53 -13.63 24.03
C TYR A 232 1.09 -13.88 24.50
N TYR A 233 0.79 -15.11 24.92
CA TYR A 233 -0.54 -15.48 25.39
C TYR A 233 -0.90 -14.75 26.70
N SER A 234 0.03 -14.62 27.65
CA SER A 234 -0.22 -13.86 28.89
C SER A 234 -0.54 -12.38 28.66
N ASN A 235 0.07 -11.76 27.64
CA ASN A 235 -0.12 -10.33 27.35
C ASN A 235 -1.34 -10.02 26.48
N HIS A 236 -1.88 -11.01 25.77
CA HIS A 236 -2.91 -10.81 24.75
C HIS A 236 -4.17 -11.66 24.93
N LEU A 237 -4.25 -12.51 25.96
CA LEU A 237 -5.51 -13.17 26.33
C LEU A 237 -6.45 -12.18 27.06
N PRO A 238 -7.71 -12.04 26.61
CA PRO A 238 -8.70 -11.25 27.33
C PRO A 238 -9.04 -11.91 28.67
N GLU A 239 -9.19 -11.08 29.71
CA GLU A 239 -9.35 -11.46 31.12
C GLU A 239 -10.72 -12.10 31.46
N ASP A 240 -11.57 -12.38 30.46
CA ASP A 240 -12.91 -12.94 30.63
C ASP A 240 -12.91 -14.47 30.58
N LEU A 241 -12.12 -15.12 31.44
CA LEU A 241 -12.22 -16.55 31.74
C LEU A 241 -11.89 -16.77 33.23
N LYS A 242 -12.56 -16.01 34.11
CA LYS A 242 -12.59 -16.28 35.54
C LYS A 242 -14.02 -16.18 36.07
N GLU A 243 -14.78 -17.26 35.99
CA GLU A 243 -15.88 -17.51 36.93
C GLU A 243 -16.26 -19.01 37.02
N GLY A 244 -16.19 -19.58 38.24
CA GLY A 244 -16.85 -20.83 38.67
C GLY A 244 -16.01 -22.12 38.64
N THR A 245 -15.11 -22.43 39.57
CA THR A 245 -15.32 -22.93 40.96
C THR A 245 -15.74 -24.42 41.04
N ASN A 246 -14.82 -25.33 41.39
CA ASN A 246 -14.75 -25.96 42.73
C ASN A 246 -13.66 -27.06 42.85
N SER A 247 -12.83 -26.88 43.88
CA SER A 247 -12.33 -27.86 44.86
C SER A 247 -12.22 -29.34 44.48
N GLU A 248 -11.00 -29.89 44.58
CA GLU A 248 -10.77 -31.02 45.50
C GLU A 248 -9.32 -31.04 45.95
N VAL A 249 -9.16 -30.81 47.25
CA VAL A 249 -7.96 -31.07 48.04
C VAL A 249 -7.80 -32.58 48.14
N LYS A 250 -6.60 -33.08 47.87
CA LYS A 250 -6.08 -34.26 48.57
C LYS A 250 -4.57 -34.12 48.70
N ASP A 251 -4.17 -33.82 49.94
CA ASP A 251 -2.90 -34.25 50.51
C ASP A 251 -2.69 -35.73 50.21
N ASP A 252 -1.46 -36.08 49.83
CA ASP A 252 -0.78 -37.21 50.44
C ASP A 252 0.70 -36.80 50.57
N ASP A 253 1.08 -36.60 51.83
CA ASP A 253 2.42 -36.41 52.35
C ASP A 253 3.28 -37.67 52.18
N GLU A 254 4.60 -37.46 52.23
CA GLU A 254 5.65 -38.39 52.66
C GLU A 254 5.89 -39.67 51.85
N VAL A 255 7.07 -39.78 51.22
CA VAL A 255 8.16 -40.65 51.73
C VAL A 255 9.51 -40.15 51.17
N ASP A 256 10.33 -39.73 52.13
CA ASP A 256 11.79 -39.77 52.27
C ASP A 256 12.71 -40.26 51.15
N GLU A 257 13.79 -39.48 51.02
CA GLU A 257 15.21 -39.89 51.03
C GLU A 257 15.61 -41.19 50.35
N GLN A 258 16.46 -41.08 49.32
CA GLN A 258 17.85 -41.53 49.46
C GLN A 258 18.75 -40.95 48.37
N GLU A 259 19.73 -40.18 48.83
CA GLU A 259 21.01 -39.96 48.19
C GLU A 259 21.69 -41.31 47.89
N GLN A 260 22.35 -41.43 46.74
CA GLN A 260 23.66 -42.07 46.71
C GLN A 260 24.47 -41.57 45.51
N GLU A 261 25.58 -40.94 45.87
CA GLU A 261 26.73 -40.61 45.03
C GLU A 261 27.36 -41.85 44.37
N GLU A 262 28.12 -41.56 43.31
CA GLU A 262 29.30 -42.25 42.78
C GLU A 262 29.68 -43.65 43.31
N ASN A 263 29.93 -44.57 42.38
CA ASN A 263 31.27 -45.13 42.25
C ASN A 263 31.55 -45.67 40.84
N GLU A 264 32.77 -45.39 40.40
CA GLU A 264 33.46 -45.87 39.21
C GLU A 264 33.77 -47.38 39.31
N ASP A 265 33.60 -48.12 38.21
CA ASP A 265 34.60 -49.04 37.61
C ASP A 265 34.05 -49.65 36.29
#